data_AF-A0A812KFJ9-F1
#
_entry.id   AF-A0A812KFJ9-F1
#
_cell.length_a   1.000
_cell.length_b   1.000
_cell.length_c   1.000
_cell.angle_alpha   90.00
_cell.angle_beta   90.00
_cell.angle_gamma   90.00
#
_symmetry.space_group_name_H-M   'P 1'
#
loop_
_entity.id
_entity.type
_entity.pdbx_description
1 polymer ?
#
loop_
_entity_poly.entity_id
_entity_poly.type
_entity_poly.pdbx_seq_one_letter_code
_entity_poly.pdbx_strand_id
1 'polypeptide(L)'
;MRRVQHLTMPLSFSMLFYIWRLDSIKVVWKELRKAKPRKGAVGEAVMLAAHWAMVFAFVPLKIIPIYILLSGFITALITTATHQSEEMFEDFNPDFVDNQFRTTRDAVVENPFEKWVWGGMQYQLEHHLFPSMPRSRYPALQPILKKFAEATPDLLI
;
A
#
# COMPACT_ATOMS: atom_id res chain seq x y z
N MET A 1 -16.72 4.23 17.12
CA MET A 1 -16.32 3.90 15.73
C MET A 1 -16.38 2.40 15.43
N ARG A 2 -15.84 1.51 16.27
CA ARG A 2 -15.78 0.05 16.04
C ARG A 2 -17.12 -0.63 15.70
N ARG A 3 -18.20 -0.29 16.41
CA ARG A 3 -19.54 -0.91 16.22
C ARG A 3 -20.11 -0.76 14.81
N VAL A 4 -19.72 0.27 14.07
CA VAL A 4 -20.23 0.55 12.71
C VAL A 4 -19.15 0.38 11.64
N GLN A 5 -17.94 -0.06 12.02
CA GLN A 5 -16.80 -0.17 11.13
C GLN A 5 -17.06 -1.16 9.97
N HIS A 6 -17.81 -2.23 10.24
CA HIS A 6 -18.21 -3.19 9.21
C HIS A 6 -19.16 -2.59 8.15
N LEU A 7 -19.86 -1.50 8.47
CA LEU A 7 -20.71 -0.77 7.52
C LEU A 7 -19.90 0.28 6.73
N THR A 8 -18.92 0.92 7.37
CA THR A 8 -18.16 2.01 6.76
C THR A 8 -16.93 1.52 5.98
N MET A 9 -16.32 0.40 6.37
CA MET A 9 -15.11 -0.12 5.73
C MET A 9 -15.33 -0.54 4.28
N PRO A 10 -16.36 -1.34 3.91
CA PRO A 10 -16.52 -1.76 2.52
C PRO A 10 -16.65 -0.59 1.55
N LEU A 11 -17.41 0.44 1.95
CA LEU A 11 -17.53 1.67 1.18
C LEU A 11 -16.20 2.41 1.08
N SER A 12 -15.51 2.62 2.21
CA SER A 12 -14.24 3.34 2.24
C SER A 12 -13.16 2.63 1.42
N PHE A 13 -13.09 1.31 1.52
CA PHE A 13 -12.15 0.46 0.79
C PHE A 13 -12.39 0.52 -0.71
N SER A 14 -13.65 0.48 -1.14
CA SER A 14 -14.00 0.59 -2.56
C SER A 14 -13.57 1.94 -3.15
N MET A 15 -13.60 3.01 -2.36
CA MET A 15 -13.24 4.36 -2.82
C MET A 15 -11.73 4.60 -2.96
N LEU A 16 -10.88 3.72 -2.42
CA LEU A 16 -9.41 3.89 -2.42
C LEU A 16 -8.87 4.17 -3.82
N PHE A 17 -9.22 3.32 -4.78
CA PHE A 17 -8.73 3.43 -6.14
C PHE A 17 -9.27 4.65 -6.88
N TYR A 18 -10.53 5.01 -6.61
CA TYR A 18 -11.14 6.21 -7.16
C TYR A 18 -10.37 7.47 -6.71
N ILE A 19 -10.09 7.58 -5.40
CA ILE A 19 -9.35 8.71 -4.83
C ILE A 19 -7.93 8.79 -5.43
N TRP A 20 -7.19 7.68 -5.46
CA TRP A 20 -5.84 7.66 -6.01
C TRP A 20 -5.77 8.07 -7.49
N ARG A 21 -6.80 7.77 -8.28
CA ARG A 21 -6.88 8.17 -9.69
C ARG A 21 -7.11 9.67 -9.82
N LEU A 22 -8.03 10.23 -9.03
CA LEU A 22 -8.23 11.68 -8.97
C LEU A 22 -6.95 12.38 -8.54
N ASP A 23 -6.27 11.87 -7.53
CA ASP A 23 -5.05 12.48 -7.01
C ASP A 23 -3.89 12.37 -8.00
N SER A 24 -3.77 11.26 -8.73
CA SER A 24 -2.80 11.13 -9.83
C SER A 24 -2.98 12.22 -10.88
N ILE A 25 -4.24 12.47 -11.30
CA ILE A 25 -4.56 13.54 -12.25
C ILE A 25 -4.24 14.91 -11.64
N LYS A 26 -4.67 15.18 -10.40
CA LYS A 26 -4.41 16.46 -9.72
C LYS A 26 -2.91 16.75 -9.58
N VAL A 27 -2.12 15.76 -9.19
CA VAL A 27 -0.67 15.90 -9.00
C VAL A 27 0.01 16.26 -10.31
N VAL A 28 -0.24 15.48 -11.37
CA VAL A 28 0.35 15.74 -12.70
C VAL A 28 -0.08 17.12 -13.22
N TRP A 29 -1.38 17.42 -13.12
CA TRP A 29 -1.93 18.70 -13.55
C TRP A 29 -1.33 19.90 -12.82
N LYS A 30 -1.17 19.79 -11.48
CA LYS A 30 -0.54 20.82 -10.66
C LYS A 30 0.95 20.97 -11.00
N GLU A 31 1.64 19.87 -11.27
CA GLU A 31 3.07 19.87 -11.62
C GLU A 31 3.33 20.56 -12.97
N LEU A 32 2.52 20.28 -13.98
CA LEU A 32 2.64 20.86 -15.32
C LEU A 32 2.40 22.39 -15.34
N ARG A 33 1.70 22.93 -14.36
CA ARG A 33 1.40 24.36 -14.24
C ARG A 33 2.46 25.16 -13.48
N LYS A 34 3.47 24.50 -12.91
CA LYS A 34 4.57 25.22 -12.24
C LYS A 34 5.40 25.96 -13.28
N ALA A 35 5.96 27.12 -12.91
CA ALA A 35 6.90 27.85 -13.77
C ALA A 35 8.15 27.03 -14.14
N LYS A 36 8.55 26.11 -13.26
CA LYS A 36 9.61 25.12 -13.50
C LYS A 36 9.11 23.72 -13.09
N PRO A 37 8.45 22.98 -13.99
CA PRO A 37 7.99 21.62 -13.70
C PRO A 37 9.14 20.66 -13.43
N ARG A 38 8.91 19.64 -12.61
CA ARG A 38 9.86 18.56 -12.35
C ARG A 38 10.25 17.86 -13.66
N LYS A 39 11.53 17.49 -13.77
CA LYS A 39 12.04 16.67 -14.87
C LYS A 39 11.25 15.35 -14.91
N GLY A 40 10.52 15.13 -16.02
CA GLY A 40 9.67 13.96 -16.22
C GLY A 40 8.16 14.21 -16.11
N ALA A 41 7.70 15.39 -15.67
CA ALA A 41 6.27 15.69 -15.51
C ALA A 41 5.45 15.50 -16.80
N VAL A 42 6.01 15.87 -17.95
CA VAL A 42 5.39 15.65 -19.25
C VAL A 42 5.28 14.16 -19.58
N GLY A 43 6.33 13.39 -19.28
CA GLY A 43 6.32 11.93 -19.46
C GLY A 43 5.27 11.25 -18.61
N GLU A 44 5.12 11.66 -17.35
CA GLU A 44 4.07 11.18 -16.45
C GLU A 44 2.67 11.49 -17.00
N ALA A 45 2.47 12.69 -17.54
CA ALA A 45 1.20 13.08 -18.16
C ALA A 45 0.88 12.26 -19.40
N VAL A 46 1.87 12.03 -20.27
CA VAL A 46 1.71 11.20 -21.48
C VAL A 46 1.39 9.76 -21.09
N MET A 47 2.10 9.18 -20.12
CA MET A 47 1.84 7.81 -19.66
C MET A 47 0.47 7.68 -18.98
N LEU A 48 0.04 8.69 -18.21
CA LEU A 48 -1.29 8.73 -17.61
C LEU A 48 -2.39 8.83 -18.68
N ALA A 49 -2.20 9.68 -19.69
CA ALA A 49 -3.12 9.80 -20.82
C ALA A 49 -3.19 8.50 -21.63
N ALA A 50 -2.03 7.87 -21.91
CA ALA A 50 -1.95 6.59 -22.60
C ALA A 50 -2.65 5.47 -21.82
N HIS A 51 -2.48 5.42 -20.49
CA HIS A 51 -3.19 4.48 -19.63
C HIS A 51 -4.71 4.63 -19.76
N TRP A 52 -5.25 5.85 -19.65
CA TRP A 52 -6.69 6.08 -19.79
C TRP A 52 -7.21 5.84 -21.21
N ALA A 53 -6.43 6.19 -22.23
CA ALA A 53 -6.78 5.87 -23.62
C ALA A 53 -6.90 4.35 -23.83
N MET A 54 -5.97 3.57 -23.27
CA MET A 54 -6.04 2.11 -23.29
C MET A 54 -7.27 1.58 -22.54
N VAL A 55 -7.57 2.11 -21.35
CA VAL A 55 -8.78 1.74 -20.60
C VAL A 55 -10.03 2.01 -21.43
N PHE A 56 -10.17 3.19 -22.04
CA PHE A 56 -11.35 3.52 -22.85
C PHE A 56 -11.44 2.72 -24.15
N ALA A 57 -10.30 2.26 -24.69
CA ALA A 57 -10.26 1.43 -25.89
C ALA A 57 -10.72 -0.02 -25.63
N PHE A 58 -10.38 -0.59 -24.46
CA PHE A 58 -10.58 -2.02 -24.19
C PHE A 58 -11.66 -2.32 -23.15
N VAL A 59 -12.04 -1.37 -22.30
CA VAL A 59 -13.02 -1.57 -21.23
C VAL A 59 -14.32 -0.83 -21.57
N PRO A 60 -15.47 -1.51 -21.63
CA PRO A 60 -16.74 -0.84 -21.86
C PRO A 60 -17.00 0.23 -20.79
N LEU A 61 -17.42 1.44 -21.20
CA LEU A 61 -17.61 2.59 -20.30
C LEU A 61 -18.44 2.28 -19.04
N LYS A 62 -19.50 1.48 -19.20
CA LYS A 62 -20.40 1.05 -18.12
C LYS A 62 -19.74 0.13 -17.09
N ILE A 63 -18.63 -0.52 -17.43
CA ILE A 63 -17.84 -1.37 -16.52
C ILE A 63 -16.79 -0.56 -15.77
N ILE A 64 -16.44 0.64 -16.24
CA ILE A 64 -15.36 1.45 -15.67
C ILE A 64 -15.54 1.74 -14.17
N PRO A 65 -16.70 2.25 -13.73
CA PRO A 65 -16.91 2.51 -12.30
C PRO A 65 -16.81 1.25 -11.46
N ILE A 66 -17.34 0.13 -11.95
CA ILE A 66 -17.40 -1.15 -11.24
C ILE A 66 -15.98 -1.68 -11.03
N TYR A 67 -15.15 -1.73 -12.07
CA TYR A 67 -13.78 -2.26 -11.90
C TYR A 67 -12.95 -1.36 -10.99
N ILE A 68 -13.13 -0.03 -11.03
CA ILE A 68 -12.38 0.91 -10.17
C ILE A 68 -12.71 0.63 -8.71
N LEU A 69 -14.01 0.55 -8.38
CA LEU A 69 -14.46 0.34 -7.00
C LEU A 69 -14.08 -1.05 -6.50
N LEU A 70 -14.27 -2.10 -7.31
CA LEU A 70 -13.90 -3.46 -6.95
C LEU A 70 -12.39 -3.60 -6.74
N SER A 71 -11.58 -3.00 -7.61
CA SER A 71 -10.11 -3.04 -7.48
C SER A 71 -9.63 -2.29 -6.23
N GLY A 72 -10.28 -1.17 -5.89
CA GLY A 72 -10.04 -0.45 -4.63
C GLY A 72 -10.34 -1.34 -3.42
N PHE A 73 -11.49 -2.01 -3.45
CA PHE A 73 -11.91 -2.92 -2.39
C PHE A 73 -10.91 -4.07 -2.20
N ILE A 74 -10.54 -4.77 -3.28
CA ILE A 74 -9.57 -5.88 -3.24
C ILE A 74 -8.21 -5.40 -2.72
N THR A 75 -7.71 -4.26 -3.23
CA THR A 75 -6.43 -3.72 -2.78
C THR A 75 -6.46 -3.39 -1.29
N ALA A 76 -7.52 -2.71 -0.83
CA ALA A 76 -7.68 -2.37 0.57
C ALA A 76 -7.77 -3.62 1.46
N LEU A 77 -8.43 -4.70 1.01
CA LEU A 77 -8.44 -5.97 1.75
C LEU A 77 -7.04 -6.57 1.87
N ILE A 78 -6.30 -6.67 0.77
CA ILE A 78 -4.93 -7.21 0.75
C ILE A 78 -4.03 -6.38 1.68
N THR A 79 -4.11 -5.05 1.58
CA THR A 79 -3.27 -4.16 2.38
C THR A 79 -3.66 -4.20 3.86
N THR A 80 -4.96 -4.17 4.18
CA THR A 80 -5.42 -4.15 5.57
C THR A 80 -5.07 -5.44 6.30
N ALA A 81 -5.08 -6.60 5.61
CA ALA A 81 -4.72 -7.89 6.22
C ALA A 81 -3.33 -7.89 6.86
N THR A 82 -2.39 -7.09 6.33
CA THR A 82 -1.02 -7.00 6.84
C THR A 82 -0.76 -5.76 7.70
N HIS A 83 -1.75 -4.86 7.82
CA HIS A 83 -1.72 -3.63 8.63
C HIS A 83 -2.64 -3.70 9.86
N GLN A 84 -3.23 -4.85 10.15
CA GLN A 84 -3.98 -5.09 11.38
C GLN A 84 -3.16 -5.98 12.32
N SER A 85 -2.82 -5.42 13.48
CA SER A 85 -2.22 -6.16 14.59
C SER A 85 -3.26 -7.03 15.29
N GLU A 86 -2.84 -8.18 15.81
CA GLU A 86 -3.63 -8.93 16.79
C GLU A 86 -3.55 -8.30 18.18
N GLU A 87 -2.41 -7.69 18.51
CA GLU A 87 -2.24 -6.96 19.77
C GLU A 87 -2.89 -5.58 19.69
N MET A 88 -3.85 -5.35 20.58
CA MET A 88 -4.37 -4.01 20.85
C MET A 88 -3.63 -3.48 22.07
N PHE A 89 -2.82 -2.44 21.87
CA PHE A 89 -2.26 -1.72 23.00
C PHE A 89 -3.37 -0.91 23.70
N GLU A 90 -3.51 -1.11 25.01
CA GLU A 90 -4.39 -0.30 25.84
C GLU A 90 -3.72 1.04 26.19
N ASP A 91 -2.40 1.03 26.35
CA ASP A 91 -1.57 2.19 26.68
C ASP A 91 -0.68 2.62 25.50
N PHE A 92 -0.27 3.89 25.50
CA PHE A 92 0.63 4.41 24.47
C PHE A 92 2.04 3.83 24.64
N ASN A 93 2.53 3.14 23.61
CA ASN A 93 3.91 2.70 23.52
C ASN A 93 4.75 3.75 22.76
N PRO A 94 5.74 4.41 23.39
CA PRO A 94 6.58 5.40 22.71
C PRO A 94 7.69 4.79 21.84
N ASP A 95 8.01 3.51 22.00
CA ASP A 95 9.11 2.88 21.25
C ASP A 95 8.65 2.55 19.83
N PHE A 96 9.18 3.32 18.87
CA PHE A 96 8.84 3.17 17.47
C PHE A 96 9.18 1.77 16.92
N VAL A 97 10.34 1.22 17.29
CA VAL A 97 10.83 -0.05 16.74
C VAL A 97 9.98 -1.19 17.27
N ASP A 98 9.82 -1.25 18.59
CA ASP A 98 8.96 -2.25 19.24
C ASP A 98 7.53 -2.22 18.68
N ASN A 99 6.95 -1.03 18.53
CA ASN A 99 5.65 -0.88 17.88
C ASN A 99 5.59 -1.49 16.48
N GLN A 100 6.60 -1.27 15.64
CA GLN A 100 6.57 -1.83 14.28
C GLN A 100 6.64 -3.35 14.32
N PHE A 101 7.48 -3.93 15.18
CA PHE A 101 7.59 -5.39 15.35
C PHE A 101 6.28 -6.01 15.85
N ARG A 102 5.59 -5.36 16.80
CA ARG A 102 4.36 -5.88 17.41
C ARG A 102 3.10 -5.66 16.56
N THR A 103 3.07 -4.59 15.78
CA THR A 103 1.84 -4.19 15.06
C THR A 103 1.84 -4.48 13.57
N THR A 104 3.00 -4.81 13.01
CA THR A 104 3.13 -5.09 11.58
C THR A 104 3.17 -6.59 11.34
N ARG A 105 2.47 -7.03 10.29
CA ARG A 105 2.51 -8.43 9.84
C ARG A 105 2.99 -8.50 8.41
N ASP A 106 3.89 -9.43 8.15
CA ASP A 106 4.28 -9.77 6.78
C ASP A 106 3.37 -10.89 6.25
N ALA A 107 2.96 -10.77 4.98
CA ALA A 107 2.32 -11.88 4.29
C ALA A 107 3.29 -13.04 4.08
N VAL A 108 2.85 -14.27 4.37
CA VAL A 108 3.59 -15.48 4.00
C VAL A 108 3.42 -15.70 2.50
N VAL A 109 4.55 -15.91 1.82
CA VAL A 109 4.61 -16.08 0.36
C VAL A 109 5.45 -17.29 0.03
N GLU A 110 4.84 -18.31 -0.57
CA GLU A 110 5.47 -19.59 -0.87
C GLU A 110 5.79 -19.76 -2.36
N ASN A 111 5.08 -19.05 -3.23
CA ASN A 111 5.22 -19.21 -4.68
C ASN A 111 5.12 -17.87 -5.45
N PRO A 112 5.49 -17.85 -6.76
CA PRO A 112 5.45 -16.63 -7.56
C PRO A 112 4.05 -16.03 -7.74
N PHE A 113 2.99 -16.85 -7.69
CA PHE A 113 1.62 -16.37 -7.80
C PHE A 113 1.21 -15.59 -6.54
N GLU A 114 1.47 -16.15 -5.35
CA GLU A 114 1.27 -15.44 -4.09
C GLU A 114 2.11 -14.17 -4.02
N LYS A 115 3.36 -14.21 -4.50
CA LYS A 115 4.22 -13.02 -4.57
C LYS A 115 3.60 -11.92 -5.41
N TRP A 116 2.89 -12.28 -6.49
CA TRP A 116 2.16 -11.35 -7.33
C TRP A 116 0.89 -10.83 -6.64
N VAL A 117 0.08 -11.71 -6.04
CA VAL A 117 -1.14 -11.35 -5.31
C VAL A 117 -0.85 -10.39 -4.16
N TRP A 118 0.13 -10.73 -3.32
CA TRP A 118 0.53 -9.92 -2.18
C TRP A 118 1.30 -8.67 -2.59
N GLY A 119 1.77 -8.55 -3.83
CA GLY A 119 2.30 -7.28 -4.35
C GLY A 119 3.45 -6.65 -3.55
N GLY A 120 4.14 -7.39 -2.68
CA GLY A 120 5.16 -6.85 -1.76
C GLY A 120 4.76 -6.82 -0.28
N MET A 121 3.57 -7.29 0.10
CA MET A 121 3.11 -7.33 1.50
C MET A 121 3.92 -8.30 2.39
N GLN A 122 4.86 -9.07 1.85
CA GLN A 122 5.78 -9.90 2.63
C GLN A 122 6.96 -9.13 3.24
N TYR A 123 7.00 -7.80 3.05
CA TYR A 123 8.05 -6.91 3.54
C TYR A 123 7.48 -5.64 4.18
N GLN A 124 6.39 -5.77 4.93
CA GLN A 124 5.74 -4.64 5.60
C GLN A 124 6.55 -4.15 6.78
N LEU A 125 7.16 -5.05 7.55
CA LEU A 125 8.02 -4.64 8.66
C LEU A 125 9.18 -3.77 8.15
N GLU A 126 9.83 -4.17 7.06
CA GLU A 126 10.88 -3.38 6.41
C GLU A 126 10.36 -2.05 5.90
N HIS A 127 9.15 -2.02 5.33
CA HIS A 127 8.53 -0.80 4.85
C HIS A 127 8.26 0.19 5.97
N HIS A 128 7.74 -0.28 7.10
CA HIS A 128 7.42 0.58 8.24
C HIS A 128 8.68 1.08 8.95
N LEU A 129 9.70 0.25 9.11
CA LEU A 129 10.96 0.65 9.72
C LEU A 129 11.79 1.56 8.79
N PHE A 130 11.75 1.31 7.48
CA PHE A 130 12.58 2.01 6.48
C PHE A 130 11.78 2.43 5.23
N PRO A 131 10.81 3.35 5.37
CA PRO A 131 9.88 3.71 4.28
C PRO A 131 10.57 4.37 3.08
N SER A 132 11.74 4.97 3.29
CA SER A 132 12.54 5.58 2.22
C SER A 132 13.45 4.59 1.48
N MET A 133 13.64 3.38 2.01
CA MET A 133 14.49 2.37 1.39
C MET A 133 13.78 1.76 0.17
N PRO A 134 14.47 1.60 -0.98
CA PRO A 134 13.88 0.95 -2.14
C PRO A 134 13.47 -0.50 -1.85
N ARG A 135 12.25 -0.88 -2.24
CA ARG A 135 11.68 -2.23 -2.01
C ARG A 135 12.57 -3.38 -2.50
N SER A 136 13.39 -3.16 -3.52
CA SER A 136 14.36 -4.13 -4.02
C SER A 136 15.41 -4.55 -2.97
N ARG A 137 15.59 -3.77 -1.91
CA ARG A 137 16.55 -4.03 -0.82
C ARG A 137 15.94 -4.81 0.34
N TYR A 138 14.62 -4.86 0.47
CA TYR A 138 13.95 -5.56 1.56
C TYR A 138 14.32 -7.05 1.69
N PRO A 139 14.49 -7.83 0.59
CA PRO A 139 14.93 -9.23 0.71
C PRO A 139 16.28 -9.39 1.42
N ALA A 140 17.18 -8.41 1.33
CA ALA A 140 18.46 -8.43 2.03
C ALA A 140 18.36 -7.92 3.47
N LEU A 141 17.36 -7.09 3.77
CA LEU A 141 17.13 -6.52 5.10
C LEU A 141 16.40 -7.51 6.03
N GLN A 142 15.43 -8.26 5.50
CA GLN A 142 14.63 -9.24 6.25
C GLN A 142 15.47 -10.17 7.15
N PRO A 143 16.53 -10.85 6.67
CA PRO A 143 17.32 -11.72 7.54
C PRO A 143 18.11 -10.97 8.62
N ILE A 144 18.39 -9.67 8.42
CA ILE A 144 19.06 -8.83 9.42
C ILE A 144 18.08 -8.50 10.54
N LEU A 145 16.86 -8.09 10.19
CA LEU A 145 15.80 -7.80 11.17
C LEU A 145 15.40 -9.04 11.97
N LYS A 146 15.34 -10.20 11.32
CA LYS A 146 15.09 -11.47 12.00
C LYS A 146 16.15 -11.78 13.06
N LYS A 147 17.44 -11.65 12.70
CA LYS A 147 18.53 -11.82 13.68
C LYS A 147 18.49 -10.80 14.81
N PHE A 148 18.11 -9.56 14.50
CA PHE A 148 17.94 -8.52 15.51
C PHE A 148 16.83 -8.86 16.51
N ALA A 149 15.68 -9.35 16.02
CA ALA A 149 14.58 -9.80 16.88
C ALA A 149 15.00 -11.01 17.74
N GLU A 150 15.68 -12.00 17.15
CA GLU A 150 16.21 -13.17 17.88
C GLU A 150 17.22 -12.78 18.99
N ALA A 151 17.99 -11.72 18.79
CA ALA A 151 18.94 -11.21 19.78
C ALA A 151 18.30 -10.28 20.82
N THR A 152 17.02 -9.92 20.65
CA THR A 152 16.29 -8.97 21.52
C THR A 152 15.05 -9.66 22.09
N PRO A 153 15.17 -10.31 23.27
CA PRO A 153 14.11 -11.18 23.81
C PRO A 153 12.73 -10.52 23.93
N ASP A 154 12.69 -9.21 24.15
CA ASP A 154 11.45 -8.46 24.35
C ASP A 154 10.69 -8.14 23.03
N LEU A 155 11.31 -8.41 21.86
CA LEU A 155 10.72 -8.16 20.53
C LEU A 155 10.10 -9.40 19.87
N LEU A 156 10.35 -10.61 20.39
CA LEU A 156 9.74 -11.83 19.89
C LEU A 156 8.48 -12.15 20.70
N ILE A 157 7.33 -12.16 20.02
CA ILE A 157 6.04 -12.65 20.53
C ILE A 157 5.54 -13.73 19.59
#